data_AF-X1NN72-F1
#
_entry.id   AF-X1NN72-F1
#
_cell.length_a   1.000
_cell.length_b   1.000
_cell.length_c   1.000
_cell.angle_alpha   90.00
_cell.angle_beta   90.00
_cell.angle_gamma   90.00
#
_symmetry.space_group_name_H-M   'P 1'
#
loop_
_entity.id
_entity.type
_entity.pdbx_description
1 polymer ?
#
loop_
_entity_poly.entity_id
_entity_poly.type
_entity_poly.pdbx_seq_one_letter_code
_entity_poly.pdbx_strand_id
1 'polypeptide(L)' 'QKSNPLHGHTVRTEQYTYTEYSDHDNNIVARMLYDVLNDPEENINLSEKEECRKVVEELSNMLKMIEDQS' A
#
# COMPACT_ATOMS: atom_id res chain seq x y z
N GLN A 1 25.05 -7.58 -7.69
CA GLN A 1 24.16 -6.50 -8.14
C GLN A 1 23.61 -5.81 -6.91
N LYS A 2 23.60 -4.48 -6.84
CA LYS A 2 22.83 -3.74 -5.84
C LYS A 2 21.48 -3.43 -6.47
N SER A 3 20.38 -3.82 -5.83
CA SER A 3 19.04 -3.38 -6.22
C SER A 3 18.91 -1.88 -5.96
N ASN A 4 18.21 -1.16 -6.85
CA ASN A 4 17.86 0.23 -6.57
C ASN A 4 16.94 0.28 -5.33
N PRO A 5 17.08 1.30 -4.47
CA PRO A 5 16.15 1.50 -3.37
C PRO A 5 14.75 1.80 -3.91
N LEU A 6 13.74 1.30 -3.21
CA LEU A 6 12.34 1.60 -3.48
C LEU A 6 11.86 2.68 -2.50
N HIS A 7 10.92 3.51 -2.96
CA HIS A 7 10.21 4.45 -2.09
C HIS A 7 8.93 3.79 -1.60
N GLY A 8 8.73 3.74 -0.28
CA GLY A 8 7.53 3.15 0.31
C GLY A 8 6.67 4.23 0.95
N HIS A 9 5.40 4.31 0.54
CA HIS A 9 4.40 5.19 1.15
C HIS A 9 3.32 4.35 1.80
N THR A 10 3.01 4.65 3.06
CA THR A 10 2.05 3.90 3.87
C THR A 10 0.94 4.81 4.36
N VAL A 11 -0.29 4.35 4.21
CA VAL A 11 -1.46 4.90 4.89
C VAL A 11 -2.01 3.85 5.85
N ARG A 12 -2.40 4.30 7.05
CA ARG A 12 -3.00 3.45 8.07
C ARG A 12 -4.34 4.04 8.49
N THR A 13 -5.37 3.21 8.42
CA THR A 13 -6.72 3.51 8.92
C THR A 13 -6.97 2.72 10.21
N GLU A 14 -8.18 2.77 10.75
CA GLU A 14 -8.55 1.93 11.89
C GLU A 14 -8.54 0.42 11.56
N GLN A 15 -8.87 0.06 10.32
CA GLN A 15 -8.97 -1.35 9.90
C GLN A 15 -7.81 -1.83 9.02
N TYR A 16 -7.18 -0.95 8.25
CA TYR A 16 -6.21 -1.36 7.23
C TYR A 16 -4.87 -0.64 7.35
N THR A 17 -3.79 -1.38 7.13
CA THR A 17 -2.47 -0.86 6.79
C THR A 17 -2.23 -1.11 5.30
N TYR A 18 -1.99 -0.05 4.52
CA TYR A 18 -1.75 -0.13 3.09
C TYR A 18 -0.43 0.57 2.72
N THR A 19 0.42 -0.14 1.97
CA THR A 19 1.72 0.38 1.51
C THR A 19 1.85 0.20 0.00
N GLU A 20 2.27 1.26 -0.70
CA GLU A 20 2.75 1.20 -2.09
C GLU A 20 4.26 1.37 -2.12
N TYR A 21 4.93 0.54 -2.93
CA TYR A 21 6.34 0.69 -3.23
C TYR A 21 6.51 1.12 -4.68
N SER A 22 7.22 2.23 -4.89
CA SER A 22 7.59 2.72 -6.21
C SER A 22 9.09 2.60 -6.47
N ASP A 23 9.45 2.41 -7.73
CA ASP A 23 10.83 2.55 -8.19
C ASP A 23 11.24 4.03 -8.33
N HIS A 24 12.46 4.27 -8.79
CA HIS A 24 12.98 5.62 -9.05
C HIS A 24 12.27 6.39 -10.18
N ASP A 25 11.49 5.70 -11.03
CA ASP A 25 10.72 6.28 -12.11
C ASP A 25 9.25 6.51 -11.68
N ASN A 26 8.96 6.36 -10.39
CA ASN A 26 7.64 6.43 -9.77
C ASN A 26 6.64 5.35 -10.27
N ASN A 27 7.13 4.25 -10.84
CA ASN A 27 6.26 3.11 -11.16
C ASN A 27 5.99 2.31 -9.88
N ILE A 28 4.71 2.02 -9.60
CA ILE A 28 4.36 1.12 -8.49
C ILE A 28 4.78 -0.31 -8.86
N VAL A 29 5.70 -0.87 -8.08
CA VAL A 29 6.27 -2.22 -8.29
C VAL A 29 5.72 -3.26 -7.31
N ALA A 30 5.18 -2.83 -6.16
CA ALA A 30 4.56 -3.71 -5.19
C ALA A 30 3.51 -2.97 -4.35
N ARG A 31 2.55 -3.74 -3.84
CA ARG A 31 1.52 -3.30 -2.92
C ARG A 31 1.41 -4.26 -1.74
N MET A 32 1.05 -3.73 -0.59
CA MET A 32 0.72 -4.51 0.59
C MET A 32 -0.57 -3.96 1.20
N LEU A 33 -1.49 -4.84 1.55
CA LEU A 33 -2.72 -4.52 2.27
C LEU A 33 -2.93 -5.53 3.40
N TYR A 34 -3.06 -5.04 4.63
CA TYR A 34 -3.36 -5.86 5.80
C TYR A 34 -4.62 -5.38 6.49
N ASP A 35 -5.49 -6.32 6.90
CA ASP A 35 -6.64 -6.05 7.75
C ASP A 35 -6.24 -6.26 9.21
N VAL A 36 -5.91 -5.19 9.93
CA VAL A 36 -5.43 -5.27 11.32
C VAL A 36 -6.51 -5.69 12.31
N LEU A 37 -7.79 -5.68 11.93
CA LEU A 37 -8.86 -6.18 12.79
C LEU A 37 -8.94 -7.72 12.74
N ASN A 38 -8.71 -8.29 11.56
CA ASN A 38 -8.80 -9.74 11.34
C ASN A 38 -7.44 -10.45 11.39
N ASP A 39 -6.35 -9.73 11.14
CA ASP A 39 -4.96 -10.19 11.18
C ASP A 39 -4.06 -9.12 11.83
N PRO A 40 -4.10 -8.97 13.18
CA PRO A 40 -3.33 -7.95 13.90
C PRO A 40 -1.81 -8.10 13.76
N GLU A 41 -1.33 -9.27 13.35
CA GLU A 41 0.09 -9.56 13.14
C GLU A 41 0.54 -9.28 11.69
N GLU A 42 -0.37 -8.84 10.80
CA GLU A 42 -0.07 -8.45 9.42
C GLU A 42 0.65 -9.57 8.62
N ASN A 43 0.20 -10.81 8.77
CA ASN A 43 0.79 -11.99 8.14
C ASN A 43 0.28 -12.22 6.70
N ILE A 44 -0.92 -11.74 6.36
CA ILE A 44 -1.60 -12.05 5.10
C ILE A 44 -1.74 -10.79 4.25
N ASN A 45 -0.94 -10.68 3.19
CA ASN A 45 -1.11 -9.61 2.20
C ASN A 45 -2.39 -9.86 1.37
N LEU A 46 -3.32 -8.90 1.41
CA LEU A 46 -4.61 -8.91 0.71
C LEU A 46 -4.60 -8.06 -0.57
N SER A 47 -3.50 -7.41 -0.95
CA SER A 47 -3.47 -6.39 -2.02
C SER A 47 -3.92 -6.89 -3.38
N GLU A 48 -3.65 -8.17 -3.68
CA GLU A 48 -3.96 -8.79 -4.97
C GLU A 48 -5.27 -9.60 -4.95
N LYS A 49 -6.01 -9.55 -3.83
CA LYS A 49 -7.31 -10.23 -3.72
C LYS A 49 -8.40 -9.40 -4.39
N GLU A 50 -9.19 -10.01 -5.27
CA GLU A 50 -10.25 -9.32 -6.01
C GLU A 50 -11.29 -8.69 -5.07
N GLU A 51 -11.61 -9.35 -3.95
CA GLU A 51 -12.51 -8.81 -2.93
C GLU A 51 -11.98 -7.52 -2.27
N CYS A 52 -10.67 -7.28 -2.32
CA CYS A 52 -10.02 -6.11 -1.74
C CYS A 52 -9.72 -5.02 -2.78
N ARG A 53 -10.02 -5.24 -4.07
CA ARG A 53 -9.68 -4.30 -5.15
C ARG A 53 -10.18 -2.87 -4.90
N LYS A 54 -11.40 -2.72 -4.37
CA LYS A 54 -11.98 -1.41 -4.03
C LYS A 54 -11.25 -0.73 -2.88
N VAL A 55 -10.89 -1.48 -1.84
CA VAL A 55 -10.13 -0.96 -0.68
C VAL A 55 -8.75 -0.47 -1.13
N VAL A 56 -8.08 -1.25 -1.97
CA VAL A 56 -6.78 -0.86 -2.58
C VAL A 56 -6.92 0.43 -3.39
N GLU A 57 -7.95 0.54 -4.23
CA GLU A 57 -8.21 1.74 -5.03
C GLU A 57 -8.46 2.98 -4.16
N GLU A 58 -9.29 2.86 -3.11
CA GLU A 58 -9.59 3.94 -2.18
C GLU A 58 -8.33 4.42 -1.43
N LEU A 59 -7.52 3.49 -0.90
CA LEU A 59 -6.32 3.82 -0.14
C LEU A 59 -5.19 4.35 -1.05
N SER A 60 -5.06 3.85 -2.28
CA SER A 60 -4.15 4.39 -3.29
C SER A 60 -4.50 5.84 -3.65
N ASN A 61 -5.79 6.14 -3.80
CA ASN A 61 -6.22 7.51 -4.04
C ASN A 61 -5.95 8.42 -2.84
N MET A 62 -6.10 7.91 -1.61
CA MET A 62 -5.76 8.66 -0.39
C MET A 62 -4.27 9.00 -0.32
N LEU A 63 -3.37 8.06 -0.65
CA LEU A 63 -1.93 8.32 -0.71
C LEU A 63 -1.60 9.43 -1.71
N LYS A 64 -2.13 9.36 -2.93
CA LYS A 64 -1.91 10.40 -3.96
C LYS A 64 -2.35 11.78 -3.49
N MET A 65 -3.51 11.88 -2.83
CA MET A 65 -3.99 13.15 -2.29
C MET A 65 -3.07 13.72 -1.19
N ILE A 66 -2.43 12.87 -0.40
CA ILE A 66 -1.48 13.30 0.64
C ILE A 66 -0.17 13.77 -0.02
N GLU A 67 0.34 13.02 -0.99
CA GLU A 67 1.55 13.37 -1.73
C GLU A 67 1.40 14.70 -2.48
N ASP A 68 0.25 14.93 -3.13
CA ASP A 68 -0.03 16.19 -3.84
C ASP A 68 -0.08 17.42 -2.91
N GLN A 69 -0.27 17.22 -1.60
CA GLN A 69 -0.30 18.28 -0.59
C GLN A 69 1.05 18.47 0.14
N SER A 70 2.03 17.62 -0.14
CA SER A 70 3.35 17.59 0.50
C SER A 70 4.36 18.48 -0.23
#